data_AF-A0A0W7WQZ8-F1
#
_entry.id   AF-A0A0W7WQZ8-F1
#
_cell.length_a   1.000
_cell.length_b   1.000
_cell.length_c   1.000
_cell.angle_alpha   90.00
_cell.angle_beta   90.00
_cell.angle_gamma   90.00
#
_symmetry.space_group_name_H-M   'P 1'
#
loop_
_entity.id
_entity.type
_entity.pdbx_description
1 polymer ?
#
loop_
_entity_poly.entity_id
_entity_poly.type
_entity_poly.pdbx_seq_one_letter_code
_entity_poly.pdbx_strand_id
1 'polypeptide(L)' 'MAELEKLLVEWVERWIEGESETVIGPRTNLSHTGLLDSMAVVGLISYLEEQADAEFDFATYDPTHGVSIQGLIKHCVG' A
#
# COMPACT_ATOMS: atom_id res chain seq x y z
N MET A 1 3.88 -13.68 -0.89
CA MET A 1 4.06 -12.39 -1.60
C MET A 1 2.91 -12.08 -2.55
N ALA A 2 2.64 -12.89 -3.58
CA ALA A 2 1.54 -12.61 -4.53
C ALA A 2 0.14 -12.51 -3.88
N GLU A 3 -0.12 -13.30 -2.84
CA GLU A 3 -1.39 -13.23 -2.08
C GLU A 3 -1.52 -11.94 -1.26
N LEU A 4 -0.45 -11.53 -0.57
CA LEU A 4 -0.40 -10.27 0.19
C LEU A 4 -0.53 -9.05 -0.73
N GLU A 5 0.14 -9.07 -1.90
CA GLU A 5 -0.02 -8.04 -2.93
C GLU A 5 -1.49 -7.93 -3.36
N LYS A 6 -2.16 -9.06 -3.60
CA LYS A 6 -3.58 -9.08 -3.99
C LYS A 6 -4.48 -8.50 -2.88
N LEU A 7 -4.28 -8.90 -1.62
CA LEU A 7 -5.07 -8.39 -0.50
C LEU A 7 -4.94 -6.88 -0.33
N LEU A 8 -3.74 -6.33 -0.48
CA LEU A 8 -3.49 -4.90 -0.38
C LEU A 8 -4.07 -4.13 -1.57
N VAL A 9 -4.03 -4.69 -2.78
CA VAL A 9 -4.72 -4.10 -3.94
C VAL A 9 -6.22 -4.04 -3.68
N GLU A 10 -6.84 -5.14 -3.24
CA GLU A 10 -8.27 -5.18 -2.93
C GLU A 10 -8.65 -4.19 -1.81
N TRP A 11 -7.78 -4.01 -0.81
CA TRP A 11 -7.98 -3.02 0.24
C TRP A 11 -8.02 -1.60 -0.32
N VAL A 12 -7.06 -1.25 -1.19
CA VAL A 12 -7.00 0.07 -1.84
C VAL A 12 -8.22 0.30 -2.73
N GLU A 13 -8.62 -0.70 -3.52
CA GLU A 13 -9.81 -0.62 -4.38
C GLU A 13 -11.11 -0.41 -3.57
N ARG A 14 -11.23 -1.06 -2.41
CA ARG A 14 -12.36 -0.85 -1.49
C ARG A 14 -12.32 0.53 -0.85
N TRP A 15 -11.14 1.01 -0.47
CA TRP A 15 -10.97 2.32 0.15
C TRP A 15 -11.44 3.46 -0.77
N ILE A 16 -11.07 3.38 -2.05
CA ILE A 16 -11.45 4.39 -3.05
C ILE A 16 -12.88 4.20 -3.58
N GLU A 17 -13.65 3.27 -3.01
CA GLU A 17 -15.03 2.94 -3.39
C GLU A 17 -15.24 2.67 -4.89
N GLY A 18 -14.19 2.30 -5.62
CA GLY A 18 -14.23 2.17 -7.08
C GLY A 18 -14.43 3.49 -7.83
N GLU A 19 -14.26 4.66 -7.20
CA GLU A 19 -14.41 5.98 -7.81
C GLU A 19 -13.30 6.31 -8.83
N SER A 20 -12.27 5.46 -8.95
CA SER A 20 -11.16 5.67 -9.87
C SER A 20 -11.24 4.71 -11.06
N GLU A 21 -11.22 5.27 -12.28
CA GLU A 21 -10.97 4.51 -13.52
C GLU A 21 -9.51 4.00 -13.60
N THR A 22 -8.66 4.32 -12.62
CA THR A 22 -7.27 3.89 -12.57
C THR A 22 -7.17 2.44 -12.12
N VAL A 23 -6.62 1.58 -12.98
CA VAL A 23 -6.27 0.20 -12.60
C VAL A 23 -5.15 0.23 -11.56
N ILE A 24 -5.45 -0.18 -10.33
CA ILE A 24 -4.47 -0.28 -9.24
C ILE A 24 -3.78 -1.64 -9.32
N GLY A 25 -2.46 -1.60 -9.52
CA GLY A 25 -1.61 -2.78 -9.47
C GLY A 25 -0.56 -2.65 -8.38
N PRO A 26 0.17 -3.74 -8.07
CA PRO A 26 1.19 -3.75 -7.00
C PRO A 26 2.32 -2.73 -7.19
N ARG A 27 2.56 -2.31 -8.43
CA ARG A 27 3.61 -1.34 -8.82
C ARG A 27 3.08 0.05 -9.10
N THR A 28 1.78 0.26 -8.99
CA THR A 28 1.19 1.59 -9.17
C THR A 28 1.74 2.52 -8.09
N ASN A 29 2.18 3.71 -8.51
CA ASN A 29 2.66 4.72 -7.58
C ASN A 29 1.47 5.49 -6.99
N LEU A 30 1.10 5.15 -5.77
CA LEU A 30 -0.10 5.59 -5.06
C LEU A 30 0.02 7.03 -4.53
N SER A 31 1.23 7.57 -4.35
CA SER A 31 1.40 8.94 -3.86
C SER A 31 1.14 10.00 -4.94
N HIS A 32 1.20 9.63 -6.22
CA HIS A 32 0.99 10.55 -7.35
C HIS A 32 -0.44 10.53 -7.92
N THR A 33 -1.27 9.58 -7.50
CA THR A 33 -2.63 9.44 -8.02
C THR A 33 -3.65 10.31 -7.28
N GLY A 34 -3.29 10.86 -6.12
CA GLY A 34 -4.24 11.57 -5.24
C GLY A 34 -5.30 10.65 -4.62
N LEU A 35 -5.16 9.33 -4.79
CA LEU A 35 -6.13 8.33 -4.35
C LEU A 35 -6.01 7.98 -2.87
N LEU A 36 -4.83 8.15 -2.29
CA LEU A 36 -4.57 7.91 -0.88
C LEU A 36 -4.16 9.21 -0.20
N ASP A 37 -4.97 9.65 0.75
CA ASP A 37 -4.57 10.67 1.71
C ASP A 37 -3.67 10.06 2.80
N SER A 38 -3.19 10.90 3.72
CA SER A 38 -2.34 10.43 4.82
C SER A 38 -3.03 9.40 5.72
N MET A 39 -4.36 9.43 5.86
CA MET A 39 -5.10 8.44 6.65
C MET A 39 -5.16 7.10 5.93
N ALA A 40 -5.39 7.12 4.62
CA ALA A 40 -5.46 5.95 3.78
C ALA A 40 -4.10 5.22 3.73
N VAL A 41 -2.99 5.97 3.69
CA VAL A 41 -1.64 5.39 3.76
C VAL A 41 -1.40 4.69 5.10
N VAL A 42 -1.78 5.32 6.22
CA VAL A 42 -1.66 4.68 7.54
C VAL A 42 -2.51 3.42 7.63
N GLY A 43 -3.77 3.47 7.15
CA GLY A 43 -4.66 2.32 7.12
C GLY A 43 -4.11 1.16 6.28
N LEU A 44 -3.51 1.46 5.13
CA LEU A 44 -2.87 0.48 4.26
C LEU A 44 -1.68 -0.20 4.96
N ILE A 45 -0.86 0.57 5.68
CA ILE A 45 0.29 0.04 6.41
C ILE A 45 -0.17 -0.83 7.58
N SER A 46 -1.14 -0.38 8.38
CA SER A 46 -1.68 -1.19 9.48
C SER A 46 -2.29 -2.50 8.97
N TYR A 47 -3.00 -2.46 7.83
CA TYR A 47 -3.53 -3.67 7.22
C TYR A 47 -2.39 -4.60 6.73
N LEU A 48 -1.32 -4.06 6.17
CA LEU A 48 -0.12 -4.84 5.81
C LEU A 48 0.49 -5.52 7.04
N GLU A 49 0.68 -4.80 8.14
CA GLU A 49 1.24 -5.35 9.39
C GLU A 49 0.39 -6.53 9.90
N GLU A 50 -0.94 -6.36 9.93
CA GLU A 50 -1.89 -7.41 10.33
C GLU A 50 -1.83 -8.65 9.42
N GLN A 51 -1.79 -8.47 8.10
CA GLN A 51 -1.77 -9.60 7.16
C GLN A 51 -0.42 -10.30 7.12
N ALA A 52 0.65 -9.59 7.44
CA ALA A 52 2.01 -10.10 7.36
C ALA A 52 2.56 -10.60 8.71
N ASP A 53 1.85 -10.34 9.82
CA ASP A 53 2.32 -10.57 11.20
C ASP A 53 3.72 -9.98 11.43
N ALA A 54 3.90 -8.73 10.97
CA ALA A 54 5.17 -8.01 10.97
C ALA A 54 4.97 -6.52 11.27
N GLU A 55 6.01 -5.86 11.79
CA GLU A 55 5.99 -4.43 12.12
C GLU A 55 6.64 -3.61 11.00
N PHE A 56 6.00 -2.52 10.59
CA PHE A 56 6.50 -1.63 9.56
C PHE A 56 7.48 -0.61 10.14
N ASP A 57 8.76 -0.65 9.73
CA ASP A 57 9.76 0.31 10.20
C ASP A 57 9.65 1.65 9.46
N PHE A 58 8.92 2.60 10.05
CA PHE A 58 8.81 3.96 9.53
C PHE A 58 10.13 4.75 9.57
N ALA A 59 11.10 4.39 10.42
CA ALA A 59 12.33 5.15 10.57
C ALA A 59 13.27 4.99 9.36
N THR A 60 13.19 3.84 8.69
CA THR A 60 14.01 3.51 7.52
C THR A 60 13.25 3.54 6.20
N TYR A 61 11.92 3.75 6.24
CA TYR A 61 11.11 3.86 5.04
C TYR A 61 11.30 5.21 4.34
N ASP A 62 11.70 5.16 3.07
CA ASP A 62 11.87 6.35 2.23
C ASP A 62 10.74 6.47 1.19
N PRO A 63 9.74 7.34 1.41
CA PRO A 63 8.65 7.55 0.46
C PRO A 63 9.01 8.47 -0.71
N THR A 64 10.22 9.05 -0.77
CA THR A 64 10.57 10.08 -1.76
C THR A 64 10.53 9.59 -3.21
N HIS A 65 10.71 8.29 -3.44
CA HIS A 65 10.66 7.66 -4.75
C HIS A 65 9.26 7.18 -5.16
N GLY A 66 8.24 7.50 -4.36
CA GLY A 66 6.86 7.08 -4.56
C GLY A 66 6.46 5.91 -3.66
N VAL A 67 5.17 5.76 -3.43
CA VAL A 67 4.60 4.71 -2.57
C VAL A 67 3.92 3.67 -3.45
N SER A 68 4.34 2.42 -3.39
CA SER A 68 3.68 1.30 -4.09
C SER A 68 3.46 0.14 -3.14
N ILE A 69 2.44 -0.68 -3.36
CA ILE A 69 2.15 -1.87 -2.55
C ILE A 69 3.37 -2.79 -2.50
N GLN A 70 4.01 -3.02 -3.64
CA GLN A 70 5.23 -3.84 -3.71
C GLN A 70 6.38 -3.23 -2.90
N GLY A 71 6.53 -1.90 -2.94
CA GLY A 71 7.54 -1.21 -2.12
C GLY A 71 7.27 -1.37 -0.62
N LEU A 72 6.01 -1.21 -0.20
CA LEU A 72 5.60 -1.36 1.20
C LEU A 72 5.82 -2.79 1.71
N ILE A 73 5.38 -3.80 0.95
CA ILE A 73 5.59 -5.22 1.31
C ILE A 73 7.08 -5.52 1.41
N LYS A 74 7.88 -5.09 0.43
CA LYS A 74 9.32 -5.34 0.42
C LYS A 74 10.01 -4.69 1.62
N HIS A 75 9.54 -3.53 2.06
CA HIS A 75 10.08 -2.88 3.25
C HIS A 75 9.67 -3.59 4.54
N CYS A 76 8.42 -4.07 4.63
CA CYS A 76 7.87 -4.67 5.83
C CYS A 76 8.35 -6.10 6.10
N VAL A 77 8.47 -6.93 5.05
CA VAL A 77 8.78 -8.37 5.20
C VAL A 77 9.89 -8.89 4.26
N GLY A 78 10.61 -7.98 3.60
CA GLY A 78 11.67 -8.32 2.64
C GLY A 78 13.07 -8.40 3.23
#